data_AF-A0A2A2SE44-F1
#
_entry.id   AF-A0A2A2SE44-F1
#
_cell.length_a   1.000
_cell.length_b   1.000
_cell.length_c   1.000
_cell.angle_alpha   90.00
_cell.angle_beta   90.00
_cell.angle_gamma   90.00
#
_symmetry.space_group_name_H-M   'P 1'
#
loop_
_entity.id
_entity.type
_entity.pdbx_description
1 polymer ?
#
loop_
_entity_poly.entity_id
_entity_poly.type
_entity_poly.pdbx_seq_one_letter_code
_entity_poly.pdbx_strand_id
1 'polypeptide(L)'
;MCNRYRLTIDQAELAGRYGVPVPKNVTIPPPELFPEKPAWIVRRQGPDRALAVMSWGFPLLTRGKTKMIEKRVTNVRNLDSPFWRSALASPEQRCLVPFTSFSEYGQTRGNDGKLPLHWFDIPSRPVSSFAGIWRPQEDGAVFAFLTCEPNSLVAPIHPKAMPLILHEEDEQRWLDGALDDLVAPFPAQLMRVDG
;
A
#
# COMPACT_ATOMS: atom_id res chain seq x y z
N MET A 1 -9.75 -1.79 -6.70
CA MET A 1 -9.09 -1.01 -5.63
C MET A 1 -8.31 -2.07 -4.93
N CYS A 2 -7.00 -1.91 -4.87
CA CYS A 2 -6.14 -2.94 -4.36
C CYS A 2 -6.46 -3.20 -2.88
N ASN A 3 -6.98 -4.39 -2.61
CA ASN A 3 -7.32 -4.88 -1.28
C ASN A 3 -6.72 -6.27 -1.06
N ARG A 4 -5.69 -6.62 -1.84
CA ARG A 4 -4.96 -7.88 -1.72
C ARG A 4 -3.61 -7.74 -2.41
N TYR A 5 -2.54 -7.94 -1.66
CA TYR A 5 -1.17 -7.97 -2.18
C TYR A 5 -0.35 -9.04 -1.46
N ARG A 6 0.85 -9.30 -1.95
CA ARG A 6 1.79 -10.27 -1.39
C ARG A 6 3.09 -9.59 -1.01
N LEU A 7 3.71 -10.13 0.03
CA LEU A 7 5.09 -9.86 0.41
C LEU A 7 5.74 -11.21 0.75
N THR A 8 6.18 -11.92 -0.29
CA THR A 8 6.80 -13.24 -0.18
C THR A 8 8.32 -13.10 -0.22
N ILE A 9 8.88 -12.66 0.90
CA ILE A 9 10.32 -12.49 1.11
C ILE A 9 10.64 -12.73 2.59
N ASP A 10 11.87 -13.16 2.91
CA ASP A 10 12.27 -13.28 4.31
C ASP A 10 12.54 -11.93 4.97
N GLN A 11 12.54 -11.91 6.31
CA GLN A 11 12.67 -10.68 7.08
C GLN A 11 14.05 -10.05 7.00
N ALA A 12 15.11 -10.86 6.90
CA ALA A 12 16.48 -10.35 6.80
C ALA A 12 16.72 -9.73 5.43
N GLU A 13 16.22 -10.36 4.36
CA GLU A 13 16.22 -9.79 3.01
C GLU A 13 15.37 -8.52 2.93
N LEU A 14 14.17 -8.51 3.52
CA LEU A 14 13.33 -7.31 3.59
C LEU A 14 14.05 -6.16 4.32
N ALA A 15 14.65 -6.45 5.47
CA ALA A 15 15.40 -5.48 6.25
C ALA A 15 16.63 -4.97 5.49
N GLY A 16 17.34 -5.87 4.80
CA GLY A 16 18.46 -5.56 3.92
C GLY A 16 18.06 -4.63 2.77
N ARG A 17 16.92 -4.87 2.11
CA ARG A 17 16.39 -4.01 1.02
C ARG A 17 16.17 -2.56 1.45
N TYR A 18 15.83 -2.33 2.71
CA TYR A 18 15.58 -0.98 3.23
C TYR A 18 16.73 -0.43 4.09
N GLY A 19 17.81 -1.18 4.27
CA GLY A 19 18.96 -0.77 5.07
C GLY A 19 18.61 -0.58 6.56
N VAL A 20 17.72 -1.42 7.10
CA VAL A 20 17.22 -1.31 8.48
C VAL A 20 17.50 -2.59 9.27
N PRO A 21 17.53 -2.54 10.61
CA PRO A 21 17.62 -3.75 11.41
C PRO A 21 16.31 -4.56 11.35
N VAL A 22 16.42 -5.88 11.48
CA VAL A 22 15.26 -6.75 11.68
C VAL A 22 14.67 -6.45 13.07
N PRO A 23 13.39 -6.06 13.17
CA PRO A 23 12.76 -5.79 14.45
C PRO A 23 12.60 -7.09 15.27
N LYS A 24 12.88 -7.00 16.56
CA LYS A 24 12.74 -8.11 17.51
C LYS A 24 11.32 -8.14 18.09
N ASN A 25 10.84 -9.32 18.47
CA ASN A 25 9.57 -9.51 19.19
C ASN A 25 8.32 -8.97 18.48
N VAL A 26 8.26 -9.10 17.16
CA VAL A 26 7.09 -8.71 16.36
C VAL A 26 6.40 -9.93 15.76
N THR A 27 5.07 -9.86 15.69
CA THR A 27 4.28 -10.87 14.98
C THR A 27 4.47 -10.70 13.48
N ILE A 28 4.99 -11.74 12.84
CA ILE A 28 5.31 -11.74 11.41
C ILE A 28 3.99 -11.80 10.61
N PRO A 29 3.73 -10.82 9.73
CA PRO A 29 2.60 -10.86 8.81
C PRO A 29 2.64 -12.08 7.88
N PRO A 30 1.49 -12.62 7.47
CA PRO A 30 1.44 -13.67 6.44
C PRO A 30 1.95 -13.13 5.08
N PRO A 31 2.38 -14.02 4.17
CA PRO A 31 2.90 -13.61 2.85
C PRO A 31 1.83 -12.99 1.94
N GLU A 32 0.55 -13.24 2.20
CA GLU A 32 -0.57 -12.64 1.49
C GLU A 32 -1.41 -11.78 2.44
N LEU A 33 -1.64 -10.53 2.04
CA LEU A 33 -2.06 -9.45 2.93
C LEU A 33 -3.41 -8.91 2.49
N PHE A 34 -4.26 -8.66 3.50
CA PHE A 34 -5.66 -8.26 3.34
C PHE A 34 -5.98 -7.08 4.27
N PRO A 35 -7.02 -6.29 3.95
CA PRO A 35 -7.55 -5.27 4.84
C PRO A 35 -7.73 -5.77 6.27
N GLU A 36 -7.50 -4.89 7.24
CA GLU A 36 -7.64 -5.10 8.68
C GLU A 36 -6.62 -6.09 9.28
N LYS A 37 -5.70 -6.60 8.46
CA LYS A 37 -4.61 -7.49 8.90
C LYS A 37 -3.31 -6.70 9.10
N PRO A 38 -2.42 -7.19 9.98
CA PRO A 38 -1.08 -6.62 10.13
C PRO A 38 -0.28 -6.79 8.83
N ALA A 39 0.53 -5.79 8.50
CA ALA A 39 1.50 -5.85 7.42
C ALA A 39 2.78 -5.09 7.78
N TRP A 40 3.87 -5.43 7.09
CA TRP A 40 5.11 -4.68 7.19
C TRP A 40 4.96 -3.30 6.54
N ILE A 41 5.51 -2.29 7.20
CA ILE A 41 5.73 -0.95 6.65
C ILE A 41 7.14 -0.49 7.00
N VAL A 42 7.67 0.42 6.20
CA VAL A 42 8.93 1.12 6.49
C VAL A 42 8.60 2.59 6.74
N ARG A 43 8.99 3.12 7.89
CA ARG A 43 8.76 4.54 8.23
C ARG A 43 10.02 5.18 8.74
N ARG A 44 10.01 6.51 8.88
CA ARG A 44 11.07 7.20 9.61
C ARG A 44 11.08 6.83 11.09
N GLN A 45 12.30 6.78 11.63
CA GLN A 45 12.62 6.68 13.05
C GLN A 45 13.81 7.62 13.32
N GLY A 46 13.52 8.89 13.57
CA GLY A 46 14.56 9.91 13.68
C GLY A 46 15.26 10.11 12.33
N PRO A 47 16.62 10.10 12.28
CA PRO A 47 17.36 10.22 11.02
C PRO A 47 17.30 8.96 10.15
N ASP A 48 16.90 7.82 10.74
CA ASP A 48 16.93 6.52 10.10
C ASP A 48 15.53 6.04 9.66
N ARG A 49 15.50 4.87 9.05
CA ARG A 49 14.29 4.11 8.73
C ARG A 49 14.10 2.97 9.72
N ALA A 50 12.87 2.50 9.84
CA ALA A 50 12.55 1.31 10.64
C ALA A 50 11.44 0.48 10.00
N LEU A 51 11.59 -0.84 10.06
CA LEU A 51 10.51 -1.78 9.83
C LEU A 51 9.56 -1.78 11.03
N ALA A 52 8.27 -1.70 10.76
CA ALA A 52 7.21 -1.84 11.75
C ALA A 52 6.08 -2.69 11.20
N VAL A 53 5.26 -3.24 12.11
CA VAL A 53 4.03 -3.93 11.77
C VAL A 53 2.85 -3.06 12.17
N MET A 54 1.94 -2.81 11.24
CA MET A 54 0.75 -1.97 11.44
C MET A 54 -0.48 -2.61 10.82
N SER A 55 -1.68 -2.29 11.32
CA SER A 55 -2.92 -2.78 10.74
C SER A 55 -3.29 -1.99 9.47
N TRP A 56 -3.66 -2.69 8.40
CA TRP A 56 -4.02 -2.07 7.14
C TRP A 56 -5.48 -1.57 7.14
N GLY A 57 -5.70 -0.27 7.31
CA GLY A 57 -7.01 0.35 7.18
C GLY A 57 -7.30 1.40 8.26
N PHE A 58 -7.44 2.65 7.83
CA PHE A 58 -7.80 3.75 8.71
C PHE A 58 -9.28 3.62 9.11
N PRO A 59 -9.61 3.74 10.42
CA PRO A 59 -11.00 3.75 10.84
C PRO A 59 -11.69 5.04 10.40
N LEU A 60 -12.87 4.89 9.82
CA LEU A 60 -13.78 5.95 9.42
C LEU A 60 -15.17 5.64 9.96
N LEU A 61 -15.67 6.48 10.86
CA LEU A 61 -17.06 6.44 11.30
C LEU A 61 -17.95 7.02 10.21
N THR A 62 -18.90 6.21 9.73
CA THR A 62 -19.86 6.61 8.71
C THR A 62 -21.29 6.33 9.18
N ARG A 63 -22.26 7.10 8.67
CA ARG A 63 -23.67 6.90 9.00
C ARG A 63 -24.18 5.62 8.33
N GLY A 64 -24.55 4.63 9.13
CA GLY A 64 -25.32 3.47 8.69
C GLY A 64 -26.83 3.74 8.68
N LYS A 65 -27.64 2.74 8.35
CA LYS A 65 -29.11 2.86 8.29
C LYS A 65 -29.72 3.24 9.65
N THR A 66 -29.20 2.68 10.74
CA THR A 66 -29.75 2.85 12.10
C THR A 66 -28.73 3.36 13.12
N LYS A 67 -27.44 3.15 12.88
CA LYS A 67 -26.34 3.55 13.77
C LYS A 67 -25.11 3.96 12.99
N MET A 68 -24.17 4.61 13.66
CA MET A 68 -22.83 4.78 13.13
C MET A 68 -22.17 3.42 12.94
N ILE A 69 -21.51 3.24 11.80
CA ILE A 69 -20.72 2.06 11.48
C ILE A 69 -19.29 2.50 11.22
N GLU A 70 -18.35 1.74 11.76
CA GLU A 70 -16.95 1.93 11.44
C GLU A 70 -16.60 1.16 10.16
N LYS A 71 -15.94 1.84 9.24
CA LYS A 71 -15.37 1.24 8.03
C LYS A 71 -13.86 1.40 8.06
N ARG A 72 -13.16 0.47 7.43
CA ARG A 72 -11.70 0.50 7.30
C ARG A 72 -11.33 0.97 5.89
N VAL A 73 -10.64 2.10 5.81
CA VAL A 73 -10.25 2.74 4.55
C VAL A 73 -8.78 2.42 4.28
N THR A 74 -8.55 1.62 3.25
CA THR A 74 -7.24 1.02 2.91
C THR A 74 -6.46 1.76 1.84
N ASN A 75 -7.16 2.57 1.03
CA ASN A 75 -6.65 3.24 -0.16
C ASN A 75 -6.95 4.75 -0.09
N VAL A 76 -5.92 5.57 -0.28
CA VAL A 76 -6.01 7.04 -0.34
C VAL A 76 -6.19 7.47 -1.79
N ARG A 77 -7.45 7.68 -2.19
CA ARG A 77 -7.81 8.02 -3.59
C ARG A 77 -7.99 9.51 -3.87
N ASN A 78 -8.63 10.22 -2.95
CA ASN A 78 -8.86 11.65 -3.07
C ASN A 78 -7.93 12.37 -2.09
N LEU A 79 -6.80 12.89 -2.58
CA LEU A 79 -5.79 13.57 -1.76
C LEU A 79 -6.32 14.85 -1.10
N ASP A 80 -7.33 15.48 -1.70
CA ASP A 80 -7.97 16.70 -1.16
C ASP A 80 -8.97 16.40 -0.04
N SER A 81 -9.26 15.13 0.23
CA SER A 81 -10.22 14.75 1.26
C SER A 81 -9.76 15.24 2.64
N PRO A 82 -10.62 15.94 3.41
CA PRO A 82 -10.33 16.32 4.78
C PRO A 82 -9.91 15.16 5.68
N PHE A 83 -10.36 13.93 5.36
CA PHE A 83 -10.02 12.73 6.10
C PHE A 83 -8.51 12.41 6.08
N TRP A 84 -7.82 12.76 4.99
CA TRP A 84 -6.41 12.46 4.79
C TRP A 84 -5.48 13.63 5.07
N ARG A 85 -6.02 14.86 5.15
CA ARG A 85 -5.25 16.10 5.19
C ARG A 85 -4.15 16.09 6.25
N SER A 86 -4.44 15.65 7.47
CA SER A 86 -3.44 15.63 8.55
C SER A 86 -2.29 14.65 8.27
N ALA A 87 -2.60 13.47 7.73
CA ALA A 87 -1.61 12.44 7.43
C ALA A 87 -0.80 12.76 6.17
N LEU A 88 -1.41 13.40 5.17
CA LEU A 88 -0.70 13.87 3.98
C LEU A 88 0.18 15.10 4.30
N ALA A 89 -0.25 15.99 5.18
CA ALA A 89 0.51 17.18 5.55
C ALA A 89 1.72 16.89 6.46
N SER A 90 1.81 15.68 7.04
CA SER A 90 2.84 15.34 8.02
C SER A 90 3.85 14.35 7.43
N PRO A 91 5.08 14.77 7.08
CA PRO A 91 6.11 13.86 6.57
C PRO A 91 6.42 12.69 7.53
N GLU A 92 6.30 12.88 8.84
CA GLU A 92 6.44 11.81 9.84
C GLU A 92 5.38 10.70 9.74
N GLN A 93 4.25 10.99 9.10
CA GLN A 93 3.16 10.05 8.85
C GLN A 93 3.26 9.38 7.48
N ARG A 94 4.37 9.57 6.76
CA ARG A 94 4.69 8.83 5.53
C ARG A 94 5.31 7.47 5.87
N CYS A 95 5.01 6.47 5.06
CA CYS A 95 5.66 5.16 5.10
C CYS A 95 5.78 4.57 3.68
N LEU A 96 6.64 3.57 3.53
CA LEU A 96 6.69 2.69 2.38
C LEU A 96 5.93 1.41 2.75
N VAL A 97 5.10 0.91 1.84
CA VAL A 97 4.41 -0.37 2.00
C VAL A 97 5.07 -1.38 1.06
N PRO A 98 5.97 -2.24 1.55
CA PRO A 98 6.64 -3.24 0.74
C PRO A 98 5.68 -4.26 0.15
N PHE A 99 5.89 -4.61 -1.12
CA PHE A 99 5.17 -5.68 -1.79
C PHE A 99 6.08 -6.41 -2.80
N THR A 100 5.71 -7.65 -3.11
CA THR A 100 6.28 -8.50 -4.16
C THR A 100 5.36 -8.56 -5.38
N SER A 101 4.04 -8.66 -5.14
CA SER A 101 3.01 -8.53 -6.16
C SER A 101 1.71 -7.99 -5.57
N PHE A 102 0.85 -7.43 -6.40
CA PHE A 102 -0.49 -6.98 -5.99
C PHE A 102 -1.56 -7.50 -6.94
N SER A 103 -2.81 -7.47 -6.51
CA SER A 103 -3.90 -8.01 -7.33
C SER A 103 -5.06 -7.04 -7.53
N GLU A 104 -5.68 -7.16 -8.69
CA GLU A 104 -6.94 -6.50 -9.01
C GLU A 104 -7.90 -7.50 -9.66
N TYR A 105 -9.19 -7.36 -9.33
CA TYR A 105 -10.23 -8.14 -9.99
C TYR A 105 -10.56 -7.54 -11.35
N GLY A 106 -10.69 -8.40 -12.36
CA GLY A 106 -11.25 -8.02 -13.65
C GLY A 106 -12.71 -7.55 -13.53
N GLN A 107 -13.25 -6.99 -14.61
CA GLN A 107 -14.61 -6.44 -14.62
C GLN A 107 -15.67 -7.47 -15.06
N THR A 108 -15.26 -8.49 -15.83
CA THR A 108 -16.16 -9.51 -16.39
C THR A 108 -16.03 -10.82 -15.62
N ARG A 109 -17.17 -11.42 -15.24
CA ARG A 109 -17.18 -12.73 -14.57
C ARG A 109 -16.79 -13.83 -15.56
N GLY A 110 -15.99 -14.78 -15.09
CA GLY A 110 -15.68 -16.01 -15.80
C GLY A 110 -16.84 -17.00 -15.79
N ASN A 111 -16.64 -18.16 -16.41
CA ASN A 111 -17.64 -19.22 -16.52
C ASN A 111 -18.08 -19.79 -15.15
N ASP A 112 -17.23 -19.67 -14.12
CA ASP A 112 -17.53 -20.04 -12.74
C ASP A 112 -18.33 -18.97 -11.98
N GLY A 113 -18.70 -17.88 -12.66
CA GLY A 113 -19.43 -16.76 -12.10
C GLY A 113 -18.60 -15.86 -11.20
N LYS A 114 -17.28 -16.04 -11.10
CA LYS A 114 -16.40 -15.18 -10.27
C LYS A 114 -15.66 -14.17 -11.13
N LEU A 115 -15.28 -13.05 -10.54
CA LEU A 115 -14.36 -12.12 -11.20
C LEU A 115 -12.96 -12.75 -11.20
N PRO A 116 -12.26 -12.80 -12.34
CA PRO A 116 -10.89 -13.28 -12.38
C PRO A 116 -10.01 -12.34 -11.56
N LEU A 117 -9.02 -12.91 -10.88
CA LEU A 117 -8.04 -12.17 -10.10
C LEU A 117 -6.72 -12.16 -10.85
N HIS A 118 -6.24 -10.97 -11.19
CA HIS A 118 -4.98 -10.78 -11.89
C HIS A 118 -3.92 -10.31 -10.93
N TRP A 119 -2.71 -10.87 -11.02
CA TRP A 119 -1.56 -10.49 -10.22
C TRP A 119 -0.58 -9.68 -11.05
N PHE A 120 -0.04 -8.63 -10.46
CA PHE A 120 0.91 -7.72 -11.06
C PHE A 120 2.19 -7.69 -10.24
N ASP A 121 3.34 -7.72 -10.92
CA ASP A 121 4.66 -7.59 -10.30
C ASP A 121 5.60 -6.71 -11.14
N ILE A 122 6.80 -6.48 -10.60
CA ILE A 122 7.87 -5.71 -11.24
C ILE A 122 9.06 -6.66 -11.38
N PRO A 123 9.26 -7.31 -12.55
CA PRO A 123 10.24 -8.40 -12.69
C PRO A 123 11.68 -8.02 -12.36
N SER A 124 12.06 -6.76 -12.54
CA SER A 124 13.41 -6.25 -12.24
C SER A 124 13.67 -6.04 -10.74
N ARG A 125 12.64 -6.12 -9.89
CA ARG A 125 12.73 -5.81 -8.46
C ARG A 125 12.03 -6.87 -7.61
N PRO A 126 12.76 -7.63 -6.78
CA PRO A 126 12.17 -8.59 -5.86
C PRO A 126 11.15 -7.96 -4.90
N VAL A 127 11.40 -6.73 -4.43
CA VAL A 127 10.49 -5.95 -3.58
C VAL A 127 10.41 -4.51 -4.08
N SER A 128 9.19 -4.01 -4.16
CA SER A 128 8.85 -2.62 -4.48
C SER A 128 7.99 -2.00 -3.39
N SER A 129 7.77 -0.69 -3.46
CA SER A 129 7.09 0.08 -2.42
C SER A 129 5.83 0.76 -2.96
N PHE A 130 4.70 0.64 -2.27
CA PHE A 130 3.63 1.64 -2.40
C PHE A 130 3.93 2.86 -1.53
N ALA A 131 3.48 4.02 -2.00
CA ALA A 131 3.45 5.25 -1.24
C ALA A 131 2.39 5.17 -0.12
N GLY A 132 2.84 4.97 1.11
CA GLY A 132 2.00 4.77 2.30
C GLY A 132 1.87 6.00 3.19
N ILE A 133 0.75 6.08 3.91
CA ILE A 133 0.59 6.93 5.08
C ILE A 133 0.19 6.10 6.29
N TRP A 134 0.55 6.55 7.48
CA TRP A 134 0.23 5.88 8.73
C TRP A 134 -0.14 6.88 9.83
N ARG A 135 -0.85 6.43 10.85
CA ARG A 135 -1.09 7.23 12.06
C ARG A 135 -1.18 6.36 13.31
N PRO A 136 -0.83 6.89 14.50
CA PRO A 136 -1.12 6.21 15.76
C PRO A 136 -2.63 6.12 16.01
N GLN A 137 -3.06 5.07 16.70
CA GLN A 137 -4.40 4.90 17.29
C GLN A 137 -4.25 4.27 18.68
N GLU A 138 -5.32 4.33 19.48
CA GLU A 138 -5.36 3.71 20.82
C GLU A 138 -5.04 2.21 20.75
N ASP A 139 -5.65 1.48 19.81
CA ASP A 139 -5.47 0.03 19.64
C ASP A 139 -4.29 -0.37 18.74
N GLY A 140 -3.38 0.58 18.47
CA GLY A 140 -2.19 0.36 17.64
C GLY A 140 -2.22 1.11 16.31
N ALA A 141 -1.03 1.39 15.78
CA ALA A 141 -0.89 2.18 14.56
C ALA A 141 -1.52 1.51 13.34
N VAL A 142 -2.11 2.34 12.48
CA VAL A 142 -2.77 1.92 11.23
C VAL A 142 -2.11 2.57 10.04
N PHE A 143 -2.18 1.91 8.88
CA PHE A 143 -1.67 2.45 7.62
C PHE A 143 -2.68 2.26 6.47
N ALA A 144 -2.45 3.02 5.40
CA ALA A 144 -3.12 2.96 4.10
C ALA A 144 -2.11 3.38 3.04
N PHE A 145 -2.37 3.09 1.78
CA PHE A 145 -1.50 3.55 0.69
C PHE A 145 -2.27 4.34 -0.35
N LEU A 146 -1.55 5.21 -1.04
CA LEU A 146 -2.10 6.04 -2.09
C LEU A 146 -2.42 5.22 -3.34
N THR A 147 -3.37 5.75 -4.10
CA THR A 147 -3.69 5.26 -5.43
C THR A 147 -3.64 6.42 -6.42
N CYS A 148 -3.32 6.12 -7.68
CA CYS A 148 -3.34 7.05 -8.80
C CYS A 148 -4.19 6.48 -9.95
N GLU A 149 -4.27 7.22 -11.06
CA GLU A 149 -4.87 6.72 -12.29
C GLU A 149 -4.11 5.49 -12.81
N PRO A 150 -4.79 4.47 -13.37
CA PRO A 150 -4.14 3.27 -13.83
C PRO A 150 -3.36 3.49 -15.13
N ASN A 151 -2.22 2.81 -15.26
CA ASN A 151 -1.46 2.75 -16.50
C ASN A 151 -2.13 1.84 -17.56
N SER A 152 -1.54 1.74 -18.75
CA SER A 152 -2.06 0.91 -19.85
C SER A 152 -2.11 -0.60 -19.57
N LEU A 153 -1.38 -1.10 -18.57
CA LEU A 153 -1.41 -2.50 -18.16
C LEU A 153 -2.55 -2.79 -17.17
N VAL A 154 -2.77 -1.90 -16.20
CA VAL A 154 -3.79 -2.07 -15.15
C VAL A 154 -5.18 -1.63 -15.62
N ALA A 155 -5.27 -0.57 -16.43
CA ALA A 155 -6.54 0.03 -16.83
C ALA A 155 -7.53 -0.95 -17.51
N PRO A 156 -7.09 -1.87 -18.39
CA PRO A 156 -7.98 -2.87 -18.98
C PRO A 156 -8.61 -3.84 -17.96
N ILE A 157 -7.95 -4.07 -16.82
CA ILE A 157 -8.41 -4.99 -15.76
C ILE A 157 -9.21 -4.24 -14.70
N HIS A 158 -8.71 -3.09 -14.27
CA HIS A 158 -9.29 -2.26 -13.23
C HIS A 158 -9.15 -0.77 -13.56
N PRO A 159 -10.14 -0.16 -14.25
CA PRO A 159 -10.01 1.18 -14.84
C PRO A 159 -10.11 2.33 -13.82
N LYS A 160 -10.44 2.05 -12.56
CA LYS A 160 -10.79 3.10 -11.58
C LYS A 160 -9.57 3.73 -10.88
N ALA A 161 -8.50 2.96 -10.70
CA ALA A 161 -7.28 3.35 -9.99
C ALA A 161 -6.27 2.19 -9.99
N MET A 162 -5.00 2.49 -9.74
CA MET A 162 -3.96 1.54 -9.33
C MET A 162 -3.25 2.03 -8.05
N PRO A 163 -2.57 1.15 -7.28
CA PRO A 163 -1.70 1.60 -6.19
C PRO A 163 -0.61 2.55 -6.68
N LEU A 164 -0.29 3.56 -5.89
CA LEU A 164 0.81 4.46 -6.18
C LEU A 164 2.13 3.77 -5.85
N ILE A 165 2.79 3.22 -6.87
CA ILE A 165 4.08 2.54 -6.75
C ILE A 165 5.20 3.56 -6.92
N LEU A 166 6.17 3.55 -6.01
CA LEU A 166 7.32 4.44 -6.05
C LEU A 166 8.48 3.81 -6.83
N HIS A 167 9.22 4.65 -7.55
CA HIS A 167 10.59 4.32 -7.90
C HIS A 167 11.43 4.29 -6.62
N GLU A 168 12.46 3.43 -6.58
CA GLU A 168 13.34 3.31 -5.39
C GLU A 168 14.09 4.62 -5.12
N GLU A 169 14.51 5.34 -6.16
CA GLU A 169 15.11 6.68 -6.01
C GLU A 169 14.16 7.71 -5.36
N ASP A 170 12.85 7.48 -5.46
CA ASP A 170 11.82 8.36 -4.90
C ASP A 170 11.35 7.95 -3.50
N GLU A 171 11.75 6.77 -3.00
CA GLU A 171 11.36 6.30 -1.67
C GLU A 171 11.76 7.29 -0.57
N GLN A 172 12.97 7.85 -0.66
CA GLN A 172 13.45 8.85 0.31
C GLN A 172 12.66 10.16 0.18
N ARG A 173 12.44 10.64 -1.05
CA ARG A 173 11.68 11.87 -1.32
C ARG A 173 10.24 11.77 -0.79
N TRP A 174 9.62 10.60 -0.95
CA TRP A 174 8.30 10.31 -0.39
C TRP A 174 8.31 10.38 1.14
N LEU A 175 9.26 9.71 1.78
CA LEU A 175 9.40 9.75 3.23
C LEU A 175 9.63 11.18 3.71
N ASP A 176 10.38 12.00 2.95
CA ASP A 176 10.66 13.42 3.19
C ASP A 176 9.46 14.35 3.00
N GLY A 177 8.35 13.86 2.43
CA GLY A 177 7.09 14.58 2.31
C GLY A 177 6.80 15.17 0.93
N ALA A 178 7.60 14.85 -0.09
CA ALA A 178 7.28 15.21 -1.47
C ALA A 178 6.01 14.47 -1.94
N LEU A 179 5.16 15.16 -2.72
CA LEU A 179 3.90 14.59 -3.22
C LEU A 179 3.70 14.84 -4.72
N ASP A 180 3.90 16.07 -5.19
CA ASP A 180 3.34 16.54 -6.47
C ASP A 180 3.77 15.70 -7.68
N ASP A 181 5.07 15.56 -7.94
CA ASP A 181 5.60 14.82 -9.08
C ASP A 181 5.61 13.30 -8.87
N LEU A 182 5.39 12.85 -7.63
CA LEU A 182 5.36 11.43 -7.29
C LEU A 182 4.00 10.78 -7.57
N VAL A 183 2.90 11.53 -7.62
CA VAL A 183 1.55 10.97 -7.84
C VAL A 183 1.32 10.74 -9.33
N ALA A 184 1.97 9.71 -9.87
CA ALA A 184 1.86 9.29 -11.27
C ALA A 184 1.73 7.76 -11.39
N PRO A 185 1.12 7.25 -12.48
CA PRO A 185 1.12 5.82 -12.77
C PRO A 185 2.54 5.30 -12.99
N PHE A 186 2.88 4.17 -12.36
CA PHE A 186 4.15 3.49 -12.60
C PHE A 186 4.25 3.01 -14.06
N PRO A 187 5.43 3.02 -14.71
CA PRO A 187 5.53 2.69 -16.12
C PRO A 187 5.10 1.24 -16.44
N ALA A 188 4.12 1.09 -17.32
CA ALA A 188 3.51 -0.19 -17.65
C ALA A 188 4.53 -1.21 -18.21
N GLN A 189 5.52 -0.75 -18.99
CA GLN A 189 6.55 -1.59 -19.58
C GLN A 189 7.54 -2.20 -18.56
N LEU A 190 7.53 -1.71 -17.31
CA LEU A 190 8.33 -2.25 -16.22
C LEU A 190 7.54 -3.25 -15.36
N MET A 191 6.25 -3.42 -15.65
CA MET A 191 5.35 -4.28 -14.91
C MET A 191 4.98 -5.50 -15.75
N ARG A 192 4.61 -6.56 -15.06
CA ARG A 192 4.03 -7.76 -15.66
C ARG A 192 2.69 -8.05 -15.00
N VAL A 193 1.77 -8.62 -15.76
CA VAL A 193 0.53 -9.22 -15.25
C VAL A 193 0.54 -10.71 -15.56
N ASP A 194 0.14 -11.53 -14.59
CA ASP A 194 -0.08 -12.96 -14.81
C ASP A 194 -1.24 -13.14 -15.82
N GLY A 195 -0.99 -13.96 -16.84
CA GLY A 195 -1.94 -14.28 -17.92
C GLY A 195 -3.00 -15.28 -17.50
#